data_AF-A0A6N8Y9P8-F1
#
_entry.id   AF-A0A6N8Y9P8-F1
#
_cell.length_a   1.000
_cell.length_b   1.000
_cell.length_c   1.000
_cell.angle_alpha   90.00
_cell.angle_beta   90.00
_cell.angle_gamma   90.00
#
_symmetry.space_group_name_H-M   'P 1'
#
loop_
_entity.id
_entity.type
_entity.pdbx_description
1 polymer ?
#
loop_
_entity_poly.entity_id
_entity_poly.type
_entity_poly.pdbx_seq_one_letter_code
_entity_poly.pdbx_strand_id
1 'polypeptide(L)'
;MPIAVSPILDWPPRPGATLRHIFSMMLPQGMIWVGIAAVAWNFFTPSMERMATLSPRWVLEIYVRNVVMFSLVAGALHVVLYVRRVQQQRYKYERQWLSTTNREFLWNSQTRDNVFWCLVSGCSVWTAYEALTLWFYANGWIPQVEWSSGWLYLSVLTVFTSLWSVTHFYFIHRVLHMRWVYDHVHYLHHRNVNPGPWSGLSMHPVEHMMYLSM
;
A
#
# COMPACT_ATOMS: atom_id res chain seq x y z
N MET A 1 27.00 10.06 -0.96
CA MET A 1 26.52 10.36 -2.32
C MET A 1 25.22 11.14 -2.19
N PRO A 2 25.03 12.28 -2.86
CA PRO A 2 23.72 12.92 -2.89
C PRO A 2 22.69 11.94 -3.47
N ILE A 3 21.54 11.82 -2.82
CA ILE A 3 20.46 10.96 -3.28
C ILE A 3 19.89 11.60 -4.55
N ALA A 4 19.96 10.89 -5.68
CA ALA A 4 19.33 11.35 -6.91
C ALA A 4 17.81 11.42 -6.70
N VAL A 5 17.25 12.62 -6.86
CA VAL A 5 15.81 12.85 -6.73
C VAL A 5 15.08 12.45 -8.01
N SER A 6 13.80 12.10 -7.87
CA SER A 6 12.97 11.70 -9.01
C SER A 6 12.78 12.85 -10.01
N PRO A 7 12.94 12.61 -11.33
CA PRO A 7 12.71 13.64 -12.36
C PRO A 7 11.21 13.89 -12.64
N ILE A 8 10.29 13.27 -11.89
CA ILE A 8 8.84 13.44 -12.08
C ILE A 8 8.41 14.89 -11.82
N LEU A 9 9.05 15.56 -10.86
CA LEU A 9 8.68 16.92 -10.42
C LEU A 9 9.71 17.98 -10.81
N ASP A 10 10.62 17.68 -11.75
CA ASP A 10 11.64 18.60 -12.22
C ASP A 10 11.01 19.82 -12.94
N TRP A 11 11.56 21.01 -12.69
CA TRP A 11 11.30 22.21 -13.47
C TRP A 11 12.62 22.76 -14.04
N PRO A 12 12.75 22.92 -15.38
CA PRO A 12 11.75 22.66 -16.41
C PRO A 12 11.45 21.16 -16.57
N PRO A 13 10.24 20.77 -17.06
CA PRO A 13 9.86 19.37 -17.21
C PRO A 13 10.83 18.59 -18.10
N ARG A 14 11.14 17.34 -17.73
CA ARG A 14 12.08 16.46 -18.46
C ARG A 14 11.41 15.15 -18.88
N PRO A 15 10.48 15.15 -19.87
CA PRO A 15 9.63 14.00 -20.18
C PRO A 15 10.38 12.69 -20.42
N GLY A 16 11.50 12.73 -21.15
CA GLY A 16 12.30 11.53 -21.42
C GLY A 16 12.94 10.93 -20.16
N ALA A 17 13.36 11.77 -19.20
CA ALA A 17 13.89 11.31 -17.92
C ALA A 17 12.76 10.79 -17.02
N THR A 18 11.61 11.48 -17.00
CA THR A 18 10.39 11.06 -16.29
C THR A 18 9.91 9.69 -16.76
N LEU A 19 9.76 9.49 -18.08
CA LEU A 19 9.35 8.20 -18.64
C LEU A 19 10.32 7.07 -18.27
N ARG A 20 11.63 7.30 -18.42
CA ARG A 20 12.65 6.32 -18.04
C ARG A 20 12.57 5.95 -16.55
N HIS A 21 12.31 6.94 -15.69
CA HIS A 21 12.12 6.72 -14.27
C HIS A 21 10.86 5.91 -13.98
N ILE A 22 9.71 6.23 -14.59
CA ILE A 22 8.48 5.45 -14.49
C ILE A 22 8.73 3.99 -14.90
N PHE A 23 9.37 3.76 -16.05
CA PHE A 23 9.72 2.40 -16.49
C PHE A 23 10.60 1.67 -15.47
N SER A 24 11.58 2.35 -14.87
CA SER A 24 12.44 1.74 -13.84
C SER A 24 11.72 1.42 -12.53
N MET A 25 10.64 2.16 -12.22
CA MET A 25 9.79 1.87 -11.05
C MET A 25 8.80 0.73 -11.35
N MET A 26 8.27 0.69 -12.58
CA MET A 26 7.30 -0.32 -13.00
C MET A 26 7.95 -1.67 -13.31
N LEU A 27 9.21 -1.71 -13.77
CA LEU A 27 9.88 -2.94 -14.20
C LEU A 27 11.21 -3.16 -13.45
N PRO A 28 11.49 -4.40 -12.99
CA PRO A 28 10.61 -5.58 -13.04
C PRO A 28 9.59 -5.63 -11.89
N GLN A 29 9.78 -4.85 -10.83
CA GLN A 29 9.05 -5.03 -9.58
C GLN A 29 7.55 -4.70 -9.68
N GLY A 30 7.17 -3.71 -10.46
CA GLY A 30 5.75 -3.39 -10.71
C GLY A 30 4.98 -4.53 -11.38
N MET A 31 5.63 -5.37 -12.20
CA MET A 31 4.98 -6.55 -12.79
C MET A 31 4.56 -7.58 -11.74
N ILE A 32 5.25 -7.63 -10.60
CA ILE A 32 4.83 -8.50 -9.48
C ILE A 32 3.48 -8.02 -8.95
N TRP A 33 3.30 -6.70 -8.77
CA TRP A 33 2.04 -6.13 -8.31
C TRP A 33 0.91 -6.30 -9.32
N VAL A 34 1.18 -6.10 -10.61
CA VAL A 34 0.21 -6.36 -11.69
C VAL A 34 -0.21 -7.83 -11.71
N GLY A 35 0.75 -8.76 -11.56
CA GLY A 35 0.47 -10.19 -11.49
C GLY A 35 -0.40 -10.56 -10.29
N ILE A 36 -0.09 -10.02 -9.10
CA ILE A 36 -0.90 -10.20 -7.90
C ILE A 36 -2.32 -9.66 -8.10
N ALA A 37 -2.47 -8.46 -8.68
CA ALA A 37 -3.77 -7.86 -8.96
C ALA A 37 -4.58 -8.71 -9.97
N ALA A 38 -3.95 -9.23 -11.02
CA ALA A 38 -4.59 -10.11 -11.99
C ALA A 38 -5.07 -11.43 -11.33
N VAL A 39 -4.25 -12.03 -10.47
CA VAL A 39 -4.64 -13.24 -9.73
C VAL A 39 -5.80 -12.93 -8.76
N ALA A 40 -5.71 -11.83 -8.01
CA ALA A 40 -6.78 -11.41 -7.10
C ALA A 40 -8.09 -11.20 -7.87
N TRP A 41 -8.06 -10.47 -8.98
CA TRP A 41 -9.24 -10.17 -9.80
C TRP A 41 -9.91 -11.42 -10.36
N ASN A 42 -9.13 -12.36 -10.92
CA ASN A 42 -9.69 -13.52 -11.63
C ASN A 42 -10.13 -14.66 -10.71
N PHE A 43 -9.53 -14.79 -9.52
CA PHE A 43 -9.76 -15.95 -8.64
C PHE A 43 -10.35 -15.62 -7.27
N PHE A 44 -10.17 -14.40 -6.79
CA PHE A 44 -10.48 -14.02 -5.41
C PHE A 44 -11.37 -12.78 -5.28
N THR A 45 -11.85 -12.22 -6.39
CA THR A 45 -12.89 -11.20 -6.40
C THR A 45 -14.26 -11.88 -6.53
N PRO A 46 -15.25 -11.57 -5.67
CA PRO A 46 -16.59 -12.12 -5.78
C PRO A 46 -17.25 -11.78 -7.13
N SER A 47 -18.27 -12.56 -7.54
CA SER A 47 -19.00 -12.27 -8.79
C SER A 47 -19.78 -10.96 -8.70
N MET A 48 -19.99 -10.30 -9.85
CA MET A 48 -20.76 -9.05 -9.93
C MET A 48 -22.15 -9.16 -9.31
N GLU A 49 -22.83 -10.29 -9.52
CA GLU A 49 -24.13 -10.57 -8.91
C GLU A 49 -24.09 -10.50 -7.37
N ARG A 50 -23.08 -11.13 -6.75
CA ARG A 50 -22.92 -11.11 -5.29
C ARG A 50 -22.58 -9.72 -4.78
N MET A 51 -21.78 -8.97 -5.53
CA MET A 51 -21.34 -7.63 -5.16
C MET A 51 -22.41 -6.56 -5.40
N ALA A 52 -23.50 -6.86 -6.12
CA ALA A 52 -24.60 -5.90 -6.34
C ALA A 52 -25.33 -5.55 -5.03
N THR A 53 -25.37 -6.46 -4.06
CA THR A 53 -25.94 -6.21 -2.72
C THR A 53 -24.85 -6.31 -1.66
N LEU A 54 -24.68 -5.25 -0.86
CA LEU A 54 -23.72 -5.27 0.26
C LEU A 54 -24.09 -6.40 1.24
N SER A 55 -23.12 -7.27 1.51
CA SER A 55 -23.27 -8.37 2.45
C SER A 55 -21.98 -8.56 3.24
N PRO A 56 -22.05 -8.73 4.58
CA PRO A 56 -20.86 -8.98 5.40
C PRO A 56 -20.04 -10.19 4.92
N ARG A 57 -20.68 -11.18 4.26
CA ARG A 57 -20.02 -12.40 3.83
C ARG A 57 -18.94 -12.16 2.78
N TRP A 58 -19.28 -11.49 1.67
CA TRP A 58 -18.30 -11.28 0.60
C TRP A 58 -17.31 -10.17 0.96
N VAL A 59 -17.71 -9.21 1.80
CA VAL A 59 -16.78 -8.21 2.36
C VAL A 59 -15.72 -8.91 3.23
N LEU A 60 -16.13 -9.89 4.04
CA LEU A 60 -15.18 -10.70 4.83
C LEU A 60 -14.27 -11.56 3.95
N GLU A 61 -14.75 -12.09 2.83
CA GLU A 61 -13.92 -12.80 1.85
C GLU A 61 -12.80 -11.90 1.31
N ILE A 62 -13.12 -10.65 0.95
CA ILE A 62 -12.13 -9.65 0.52
C ILE A 62 -11.16 -9.31 1.67
N TYR A 63 -11.66 -9.14 2.89
CA TYR A 63 -10.82 -8.87 4.06
C TYR A 63 -9.78 -9.97 4.28
N VAL A 64 -10.22 -11.23 4.31
CA VAL A 64 -9.35 -12.39 4.48
C VAL A 64 -8.33 -12.45 3.35
N ARG A 65 -8.76 -12.24 2.09
CA ARG A 65 -7.85 -12.19 0.94
C ARG A 65 -6.78 -11.10 1.10
N ASN A 66 -7.16 -9.90 1.52
CA ASN A 66 -6.23 -8.77 1.72
C ASN A 66 -5.24 -9.05 2.86
N VAL A 67 -5.72 -9.58 3.98
CA VAL A 67 -4.85 -10.00 5.11
C VAL A 67 -3.86 -11.07 4.68
N VAL A 68 -4.30 -12.10 3.94
CA VAL A 68 -3.45 -13.19 3.45
C VAL A 68 -2.40 -12.64 2.49
N MET A 69 -2.83 -11.87 1.49
CA MET A 69 -1.94 -11.29 0.49
C MET A 69 -0.88 -10.36 1.12
N PHE A 70 -1.31 -9.45 2.00
CA PHE A 70 -0.38 -8.55 2.70
C PHE A 70 0.59 -9.33 3.59
N SER A 71 0.10 -10.35 4.30
CA SER A 71 0.92 -11.19 5.18
C SER A 71 1.93 -12.04 4.43
N LEU A 72 1.58 -12.55 3.24
CA LEU A 72 2.52 -13.28 2.39
C LEU A 72 3.69 -12.39 1.97
N VAL A 73 3.42 -11.15 1.57
CA VAL A 73 4.45 -10.21 1.13
C VAL A 73 5.28 -9.70 2.31
N ALA A 74 4.65 -9.03 3.27
CA ALA A 74 5.34 -8.42 4.40
C ALA A 74 5.97 -9.48 5.31
N GLY A 75 5.28 -10.60 5.52
CA GLY A 75 5.76 -11.73 6.31
C GLY A 75 6.93 -12.46 5.66
N ALA A 76 6.89 -12.74 4.36
CA ALA A 76 8.03 -13.37 3.68
C ALA A 76 9.29 -12.48 3.75
N LEU A 77 9.14 -11.18 3.48
CA LEU A 77 10.24 -10.23 3.62
C LEU A 77 10.76 -10.18 5.06
N HIS A 78 9.86 -10.16 6.05
CA HIS A 78 10.23 -10.18 7.46
C HIS A 78 10.99 -11.45 7.85
N VAL A 79 10.54 -12.63 7.41
CA VAL A 79 11.22 -13.89 7.67
C VAL A 79 12.62 -13.90 7.06
N VAL A 80 12.75 -13.50 5.79
CA VAL A 80 14.05 -13.51 5.10
C VAL A 80 15.03 -12.50 5.70
N LEU A 81 14.56 -11.27 5.95
CA LEU A 81 15.44 -10.14 6.30
C LEU A 81 15.67 -9.97 7.81
N TYR A 82 14.68 -10.31 8.66
CA TYR A 82 14.74 -10.05 10.10
C TYR A 82 14.82 -11.31 10.97
N VAL A 83 14.23 -12.44 10.52
CA VAL A 83 14.33 -13.73 11.22
C VAL A 83 15.59 -14.49 10.79
N ARG A 84 15.70 -14.81 9.49
CA ARG A 84 16.86 -15.52 8.93
C ARG A 84 18.08 -14.61 8.76
N ARG A 85 17.87 -13.29 8.69
CA ARG A 85 18.91 -12.26 8.58
C ARG A 85 19.92 -12.55 7.47
N VAL A 86 19.45 -13.01 6.31
CA VAL A 86 20.30 -13.45 5.19
C VAL A 86 21.28 -12.35 4.76
N GLN A 87 20.90 -11.08 4.89
CA GLN A 87 21.74 -9.92 4.54
C GLN A 87 22.42 -9.24 5.74
N GLN A 88 22.18 -9.73 6.96
CA GLN A 88 22.66 -9.14 8.21
C GLN A 88 22.39 -7.62 8.26
N GLN A 89 23.39 -6.80 8.55
CA GLN A 89 23.29 -5.33 8.60
C GLN A 89 23.80 -4.63 7.33
N ARG A 90 24.18 -5.38 6.29
CA ARG A 90 24.93 -4.84 5.13
C ARG A 90 24.19 -3.70 4.40
N TYR A 91 22.87 -3.81 4.31
CA TYR A 91 22.01 -2.86 3.59
C TYR A 91 21.04 -2.11 4.51
N LYS A 92 21.17 -2.27 5.83
CA LYS A 92 20.31 -1.56 6.78
C LYS A 92 20.80 -0.13 6.93
N TYR A 93 19.88 0.83 6.84
CA TYR A 93 20.15 2.22 7.15
C TYR A 93 20.39 2.40 8.66
N GLU A 94 19.43 1.96 9.47
CA GLU A 94 19.58 1.84 10.93
C GLU A 94 20.14 0.45 11.27
N ARG A 95 21.29 0.39 11.95
CA ARG A 95 21.97 -0.89 12.24
C ARG A 95 21.25 -1.72 13.30
N GLN A 96 20.47 -1.08 14.17
CA GLN A 96 19.71 -1.79 15.20
C GLN A 96 18.67 -2.74 14.59
N TRP A 97 18.34 -3.80 15.33
CA TRP A 97 17.20 -4.65 15.01
C TRP A 97 15.91 -4.05 15.59
N LEU A 98 14.76 -4.55 15.14
CA LEU A 98 13.46 -4.04 15.60
C LEU A 98 13.30 -4.24 17.11
N SER A 99 12.69 -3.25 17.76
CA SER A 99 12.58 -3.26 19.22
C SER A 99 11.64 -4.38 19.72
N THR A 100 12.03 -5.00 20.84
CA THR A 100 11.25 -6.03 21.55
C THR A 100 10.97 -5.68 23.01
N THR A 101 11.38 -4.47 23.44
CA THR A 101 11.26 -4.00 24.82
C THR A 101 10.71 -2.58 24.95
N ASN A 102 10.52 -1.85 23.84
CA ASN A 102 10.04 -0.47 23.88
C ASN A 102 8.54 -0.41 24.17
N ARG A 103 8.17 0.25 25.28
CA ARG A 103 6.80 0.39 25.77
C ARG A 103 5.89 1.27 24.91
N GLU A 104 6.46 2.03 23.98
CA GLU A 104 5.70 2.80 22.99
C GLU A 104 4.94 1.89 22.01
N PHE A 105 5.35 0.63 21.85
CA PHE A 105 4.69 -0.34 20.97
C PHE A 105 3.74 -1.26 21.75
N LEU A 106 2.65 -1.69 21.09
CA LEU A 106 1.77 -2.73 21.63
C LEU A 106 2.56 -4.00 22.00
N TRP A 107 2.30 -4.51 23.20
CA TRP A 107 3.02 -5.65 23.81
C TRP A 107 4.54 -5.47 23.88
N ASN A 108 5.01 -4.23 23.95
CA ASN A 108 6.42 -3.84 23.98
C ASN A 108 7.23 -4.32 22.76
N SER A 109 6.58 -4.77 21.68
CA SER A 109 7.23 -5.37 20.52
C SER A 109 6.83 -4.63 19.27
N GLN A 110 7.80 -3.99 18.63
CA GLN A 110 7.60 -3.27 17.39
C GLN A 110 6.96 -4.19 16.35
N THR A 111 7.46 -5.42 16.16
CA THR A 111 6.90 -6.32 15.14
C THR A 111 5.43 -6.65 15.39
N ARG A 112 5.05 -6.91 16.65
CA ARG A 112 3.65 -7.24 16.99
C ARG A 112 2.73 -6.04 16.83
N ASP A 113 3.16 -4.86 17.26
CA ASP A 113 2.44 -3.60 17.04
C ASP A 113 2.20 -3.34 15.56
N ASN A 114 3.25 -3.45 14.74
CA ASN A 114 3.12 -3.23 13.29
C ASN A 114 2.19 -4.24 12.63
N VAL A 115 2.32 -5.54 12.94
CA VAL A 115 1.41 -6.56 12.43
C VAL A 115 -0.03 -6.25 12.81
N PHE A 116 -0.29 -5.84 14.05
CA PHE A 116 -1.62 -5.48 14.51
C PHE A 116 -2.20 -4.30 13.71
N TRP A 117 -1.49 -3.18 13.60
CA TRP A 117 -1.99 -2.00 12.88
C TRP A 117 -2.20 -2.26 11.39
N CYS A 118 -1.30 -3.00 10.75
CA CYS A 118 -1.45 -3.39 9.34
C CYS A 118 -2.68 -4.27 9.10
N LEU A 119 -2.87 -5.33 9.89
CA LEU A 119 -3.88 -6.34 9.63
C LEU A 119 -5.27 -5.93 10.16
N VAL A 120 -5.32 -5.29 11.33
CA VAL A 120 -6.58 -4.91 11.96
C VAL A 120 -7.08 -3.59 11.38
N SER A 121 -6.24 -2.55 11.32
CA SER A 121 -6.69 -1.26 10.77
C SER A 121 -6.45 -1.16 9.27
N GLY A 122 -5.22 -1.39 8.79
CA GLY A 122 -4.86 -1.17 7.39
C GLY A 122 -5.68 -2.02 6.43
N CYS A 123 -5.71 -3.33 6.64
CA CYS A 123 -6.47 -4.24 5.79
C CYS A 123 -7.99 -4.02 5.90
N SER A 124 -8.51 -3.56 7.05
CA SER A 124 -9.94 -3.23 7.17
C SER A 124 -10.31 -2.00 6.37
N VAL A 125 -9.51 -0.92 6.45
CA VAL A 125 -9.75 0.31 5.68
C VAL A 125 -9.57 0.04 4.18
N TRP A 126 -8.53 -0.69 3.79
CA TRP A 126 -8.36 -1.15 2.41
C TRP A 126 -9.59 -1.92 1.92
N THR A 127 -10.04 -2.91 2.69
CA THR A 127 -11.22 -3.71 2.33
C THR A 127 -12.48 -2.88 2.23
N ALA A 128 -12.66 -1.88 3.09
CA ALA A 128 -13.82 -0.99 3.02
C ALA A 128 -13.84 -0.21 1.70
N TYR A 129 -12.72 0.44 1.32
CA TYR A 129 -12.59 1.14 0.04
C TYR A 129 -12.82 0.21 -1.14
N GLU A 130 -12.19 -0.97 -1.12
CA GLU A 130 -12.33 -1.93 -2.21
C GLU A 130 -13.77 -2.44 -2.34
N ALA A 131 -14.41 -2.82 -1.23
CA ALA A 131 -15.77 -3.31 -1.23
C ALA A 131 -16.77 -2.25 -1.71
N LEU A 132 -16.60 -0.99 -1.29
CA LEU A 132 -17.41 0.13 -1.77
C LEU A 132 -17.26 0.33 -3.28
N THR A 133 -16.02 0.33 -3.78
CA THR A 133 -15.73 0.47 -5.21
C THR A 133 -16.33 -0.69 -6.03
N LEU A 134 -16.18 -1.93 -5.56
CA LEU A 134 -16.74 -3.10 -6.22
C LEU A 134 -18.28 -3.12 -6.19
N TRP A 135 -18.89 -2.67 -5.10
CA TRP A 135 -20.34 -2.50 -5.01
C TRP A 135 -20.84 -1.45 -6.00
N PHE A 136 -20.16 -0.30 -6.14
CA PHE A 136 -20.47 0.69 -7.17
C PHE A 136 -20.31 0.13 -8.59
N TYR A 137 -19.26 -0.66 -8.82
CA TYR A 137 -19.00 -1.32 -10.10
C TYR A 137 -20.11 -2.32 -10.46
N ALA A 138 -20.55 -3.13 -9.50
CA ALA A 138 -21.62 -4.11 -9.68
C ALA A 138 -23.00 -3.48 -9.91
N ASN A 139 -23.23 -2.28 -9.39
CA ASN A 139 -24.48 -1.52 -9.58
C ASN A 139 -24.44 -0.59 -10.81
N GLY A 140 -23.34 -0.57 -11.56
CA GLY A 140 -23.20 0.27 -12.76
C GLY A 140 -23.02 1.76 -12.48
N TRP A 141 -22.63 2.14 -11.26
CA TRP A 141 -22.36 3.55 -10.90
C TRP A 141 -20.98 4.00 -11.39
N ILE A 142 -20.07 3.03 -11.56
CA ILE A 142 -18.76 3.21 -12.19
C ILE A 142 -18.76 2.43 -13.51
N PRO A 143 -18.36 3.05 -14.64
CA PRO A 143 -18.31 2.36 -15.94
C PRO A 143 -17.39 1.15 -15.93
N GLN A 144 -17.85 0.06 -16.54
CA GLN A 144 -17.05 -1.13 -16.77
C GLN A 144 -16.36 -1.06 -18.14
N VAL A 145 -15.06 -1.33 -18.19
CA VAL A 145 -14.29 -1.34 -19.44
C VAL A 145 -13.56 -2.67 -19.58
N GLU A 146 -13.81 -3.36 -20.68
CA GLU A 146 -13.11 -4.61 -21.00
C GLU A 146 -11.74 -4.33 -21.60
N TRP A 147 -10.76 -5.19 -21.28
CA TRP A 147 -9.44 -5.13 -21.89
C TRP A 147 -9.46 -5.34 -23.41
N SER A 148 -10.39 -6.15 -23.91
CA SER A 148 -10.56 -6.43 -25.35
C SER A 148 -10.83 -5.18 -26.19
N SER A 149 -11.62 -4.24 -25.64
CA SER A 149 -12.08 -3.03 -26.34
C SER A 149 -11.39 -1.75 -25.85
N GLY A 150 -10.94 -1.73 -24.60
CA GLY A 150 -10.40 -0.54 -23.93
C GLY A 150 -8.92 -0.62 -23.56
N TRP A 151 -8.13 -1.52 -24.16
CA TRP A 151 -6.73 -1.74 -23.76
C TRP A 151 -5.90 -0.46 -23.68
N LEU A 152 -6.06 0.48 -24.64
CA LEU A 152 -5.31 1.73 -24.65
C LEU A 152 -5.71 2.63 -23.48
N TYR A 153 -7.01 2.78 -23.24
CA TYR A 153 -7.56 3.54 -22.11
C TYR A 153 -7.09 2.96 -20.77
N LEU A 154 -7.19 1.65 -20.58
CA LEU A 154 -6.78 0.97 -19.34
C LEU A 154 -5.25 1.03 -19.12
N SER A 155 -4.46 0.99 -20.21
CA SER A 155 -3.00 1.16 -20.14
C SER A 155 -2.62 2.58 -19.72
N VAL A 156 -3.26 3.60 -20.31
CA VAL A 156 -3.06 5.00 -19.92
C VAL A 156 -3.50 5.22 -18.47
N LEU A 157 -4.64 4.65 -18.06
CA LEU A 157 -5.13 4.74 -16.69
C LEU A 157 -4.16 4.08 -15.70
N THR A 158 -3.56 2.94 -16.03
CA THR A 158 -2.57 2.26 -15.19
C THR A 158 -1.33 3.15 -14.93
N VAL A 159 -0.83 3.81 -15.98
CA VAL A 159 0.29 4.76 -15.86
C VAL A 159 -0.14 5.99 -15.07
N PHE A 160 -1.34 6.53 -15.35
CA PHE A 160 -1.88 7.67 -14.65
C PHE A 160 -2.06 7.40 -13.16
N THR A 161 -2.64 6.27 -12.77
CA THR A 161 -2.74 5.83 -11.37
C THR A 161 -1.36 5.74 -10.74
N SER A 162 -0.35 5.21 -11.43
CA SER A 162 1.01 5.16 -10.89
C SER A 162 1.61 6.54 -10.61
N LEU A 163 1.28 7.55 -11.44
CA LEU A 163 1.71 8.93 -11.22
C LEU A 163 0.88 9.63 -10.14
N TRP A 164 -0.44 9.44 -10.17
CA TRP A 164 -1.38 9.99 -9.21
C TRP A 164 -1.04 9.51 -7.79
N SER A 165 -0.54 8.28 -7.62
CA SER A 165 -0.25 7.74 -6.27
C SER A 165 0.88 8.52 -5.61
N VAL A 166 1.90 8.92 -6.38
CA VAL A 166 3.00 9.74 -5.89
C VAL A 166 2.51 11.14 -5.53
N THR A 167 1.68 11.74 -6.38
CA THR A 167 1.09 13.06 -6.13
C THR A 167 0.19 13.06 -4.90
N HIS A 168 -0.75 12.12 -4.83
CA HIS A 168 -1.65 11.91 -3.70
C HIS A 168 -0.87 11.69 -2.40
N PHE A 169 0.10 10.77 -2.41
CA PHE A 169 0.96 10.51 -1.26
C PHE A 169 1.66 11.78 -0.78
N TYR A 170 2.24 12.58 -1.68
CA TYR A 170 2.91 13.82 -1.30
C TYR A 170 1.98 14.78 -0.55
N PHE A 171 0.78 15.03 -1.10
CA PHE A 171 -0.16 15.96 -0.48
C PHE A 171 -0.70 15.43 0.85
N ILE A 172 -1.11 14.17 0.90
CA ILE A 172 -1.61 13.54 2.13
C ILE A 172 -0.52 13.52 3.20
N HIS A 173 0.70 13.09 2.85
CA HIS A 173 1.82 13.07 3.79
C HIS A 173 2.15 14.48 4.30
N ARG A 174 2.09 15.50 3.44
CA ARG A 174 2.26 16.89 3.89
C ARG A 174 1.19 17.33 4.89
N VAL A 175 -0.07 16.93 4.69
CA VAL A 175 -1.15 17.19 5.67
C VAL A 175 -0.90 16.43 6.97
N LEU A 176 -0.46 15.17 6.89
CA LEU A 176 -0.15 14.35 8.07
C LEU A 176 0.97 14.95 8.94
N HIS A 177 1.85 15.76 8.36
CA HIS A 177 2.90 16.50 9.08
C HIS A 177 2.47 17.88 9.58
N MET A 178 1.22 18.29 9.39
CA MET A 178 0.70 19.45 10.12
C MET A 178 0.62 19.11 11.60
N ARG A 179 1.11 19.99 12.48
CA ARG A 179 1.30 19.72 13.92
C ARG A 179 0.15 18.96 14.57
N TRP A 180 -1.09 19.43 14.39
CA TRP A 180 -2.26 18.76 15.00
C TRP A 180 -2.47 17.34 14.48
N VAL A 181 -2.37 17.13 13.17
CA VAL A 181 -2.53 15.80 12.57
C VAL A 181 -1.35 14.90 12.95
N TYR A 182 -0.15 15.45 13.01
CA TYR A 182 1.03 14.70 13.44
C TYR A 182 0.85 14.18 14.86
N ASP A 183 0.59 15.08 15.80
CA ASP A 183 0.54 14.76 17.24
C ASP A 183 -0.56 13.74 17.60
N HIS A 184 -1.62 13.62 16.81
CA HIS A 184 -2.78 12.76 17.11
C HIS A 184 -2.93 11.55 16.17
N VAL A 185 -2.42 11.64 14.94
CA VAL A 185 -2.64 10.63 13.90
C VAL A 185 -1.31 10.07 13.43
N HIS A 186 -0.42 10.92 12.91
CA HIS A 186 0.80 10.46 12.24
C HIS A 186 1.90 10.00 13.20
N TYR A 187 1.87 10.43 14.47
CA TYR A 187 2.87 10.02 15.47
C TYR A 187 2.98 8.50 15.56
N LEU A 188 1.85 7.78 15.41
CA LEU A 188 1.78 6.33 15.50
C LEU A 188 2.74 5.68 14.52
N HIS A 189 2.69 6.13 13.26
CA HIS A 189 3.57 5.70 12.18
C HIS A 189 5.03 6.04 12.49
N HIS A 190 5.29 7.28 12.96
CA HIS A 190 6.64 7.78 13.29
C HIS A 190 7.28 7.15 14.53
N ARG A 191 6.55 6.39 15.35
CA ARG A 191 7.17 5.53 16.38
C ARG A 191 8.14 4.52 15.76
N ASN A 192 7.94 4.16 14.49
CA ASN A 192 8.80 3.26 13.72
C ASN A 192 10.07 3.94 13.17
N VAL A 193 10.88 4.54 14.05
CA VAL A 193 12.16 5.16 13.68
C VAL A 193 13.16 4.20 13.02
N ASN A 194 13.03 2.90 13.29
CA ASN A 194 13.75 1.82 12.60
C ASN A 194 12.74 0.98 11.79
N PRO A 195 12.44 1.35 10.54
CA PRO A 195 11.38 0.69 9.78
C PRO A 195 11.72 -0.77 9.46
N GLY A 196 10.69 -1.62 9.49
CA GLY A 196 10.73 -3.00 9.00
C GLY A 196 9.67 -3.26 7.92
N PRO A 197 9.56 -4.50 7.41
CA PRO A 197 8.65 -4.83 6.32
C PRO A 197 7.17 -4.54 6.60
N TRP A 198 6.78 -4.50 7.87
CA TRP A 198 5.42 -4.17 8.32
C TRP A 198 5.23 -2.68 8.61
N SER A 199 6.30 -1.89 8.72
CA SER A 199 6.19 -0.51 9.21
C SER A 199 5.51 0.44 8.23
N GLY A 200 5.54 0.15 6.94
CA GLY A 200 4.96 1.02 5.91
C GLY A 200 3.44 1.22 6.04
N LEU A 201 2.71 0.23 6.54
CA LEU A 201 1.26 0.29 6.75
C LEU A 201 0.89 0.18 8.23
N SER A 202 1.84 0.42 9.13
CA SER A 202 1.55 0.50 10.57
C SER A 202 1.32 1.94 10.92
N MET A 203 0.05 2.32 10.95
CA MET A 203 -0.37 3.70 11.15
C MET A 203 -1.76 3.77 11.80
N HIS A 204 -2.14 4.98 12.20
CA HIS A 204 -3.45 5.22 12.80
C HIS A 204 -4.59 4.99 11.78
N PRO A 205 -5.79 4.54 12.19
CA PRO A 205 -6.91 4.33 11.26
C PRO A 205 -7.27 5.54 10.41
N VAL A 206 -7.17 6.75 10.96
CA VAL A 206 -7.38 7.99 10.20
C VAL A 206 -6.30 8.19 9.15
N GLU A 207 -5.06 7.83 9.45
CA GLU A 207 -3.98 7.86 8.47
C GLU A 207 -4.24 6.86 7.35
N HIS A 208 -4.69 5.63 7.67
CA HIS A 208 -5.08 4.66 6.66
C HIS A 208 -6.17 5.19 5.73
N MET A 209 -7.19 5.85 6.27
CA MET A 209 -8.27 6.43 5.47
C MET A 209 -7.73 7.47 4.50
N MET A 210 -6.87 8.37 4.97
CA MET A 210 -6.24 9.37 4.10
C MET A 210 -5.28 8.75 3.09
N TYR A 211 -4.39 7.86 3.53
CA TYR A 211 -3.37 7.20 2.69
C TYR A 211 -3.97 6.33 1.59
N LEU A 212 -5.08 5.64 1.86
CA LEU A 212 -5.73 4.72 0.90
C LEU A 212 -6.89 5.36 0.11
N SER A 213 -7.15 6.66 0.28
CA SER A 213 -8.26 7.39 -0.36
C SER A 213 -8.12 7.68 -1.86
N MET A 214 -7.24 6.95 -2.53
CA MET A 214 -6.86 7.18 -3.92
C MET A 214 -7.90 6.69 -4.92
#